data_AF-A0AAP6WRV1-F1
#
_entry.id   AF-A0AAP6WRV1-F1
#
_cell.length_a   1.000
_cell.length_b   1.000
_cell.length_c   1.000
_cell.angle_alpha   90.00
_cell.angle_beta   90.00
_cell.angle_gamma   90.00
#
_symmetry.space_group_name_H-M   'P 1'
#
loop_
_entity.id
_entity.type
_entity.pdbx_description
1 polymer ?
#
loop_
_entity_poly.entity_id
_entity_poly.type
_entity_poly.pdbx_seq_one_letter_code
_entity_poly.pdbx_strand_id
1 'polypeptide(L)'
;EQNGEKVEEVKDIKGATGSSEGSITIVKPKKEEGSNKSESKPQENPKEEPSQPSQKEEKKEEPKEEVKPVEPAKPVDKPQEPKPVEKQQRTWEYQEGMTQQLWSEFNAYRQSKGLNALNWSGGKYAGWTKTHCEEMAKKETSFHKSYPEGGQVVGLNGTKNMSASKILQGFKNSPAHDRNLLDDEITEGACAVYKDSNGVYYFTIGFNY
;
A
#
# COMPACT_ATOMS: atom_id res chain seq x y z
N GLU A 1 38.09 13.98 57.24
CA GLU A 1 38.72 14.83 56.21
C GLU A 1 37.79 14.96 55.00
N GLN A 2 37.56 16.19 54.56
CA GLN A 2 36.84 16.53 53.33
C GLN A 2 37.83 16.53 52.16
N ASN A 3 37.43 15.96 51.04
CA ASN A 3 38.13 16.06 49.76
C ASN A 3 37.03 15.85 48.70
N GLY A 4 36.79 16.68 47.72
CA GLY A 4 37.40 17.92 47.25
C GLY A 4 36.59 18.26 46.00
N GLU A 5 35.98 19.44 46.01
CA GLU A 5 35.15 19.99 44.94
C GLU A 5 36.00 20.24 43.68
N LYS A 6 35.48 19.84 42.50
CA LYS A 6 35.91 20.39 41.22
C LYS A 6 34.69 20.61 40.34
N VAL A 7 34.23 21.86 40.34
CA VAL A 7 33.28 22.44 39.41
C VAL A 7 34.02 22.65 38.08
N GLU A 8 33.46 22.16 36.98
CA GLU A 8 33.87 22.56 35.63
C GLU A 8 32.66 23.14 34.90
N GLU A 9 32.83 24.41 34.55
CA GLU A 9 31.91 25.32 33.87
C GLU A 9 31.73 24.92 32.40
N VAL A 10 30.48 24.74 31.94
CA VAL A 10 30.18 24.76 30.51
C VAL A 10 28.98 25.68 30.23
N LYS A 11 29.37 26.92 29.93
CA LYS A 11 28.77 27.98 29.12
C LYS A 11 27.34 27.81 28.58
N ASP A 12 26.61 28.89 28.81
CA ASP A 12 25.27 29.25 28.36
C ASP A 12 24.98 28.98 26.87
N ILE A 13 23.79 28.44 26.59
CA ILE A 13 23.11 28.59 25.30
C ILE A 13 21.75 29.24 25.58
N LYS A 14 21.66 30.50 25.19
CA LYS A 14 20.52 31.40 25.34
C LYS A 14 19.61 31.32 24.11
N GLY A 15 18.31 31.13 24.34
CA GLY A 15 17.20 31.39 23.40
C GLY A 15 16.90 30.22 22.45
N ALA A 16 15.66 29.75 22.27
CA ALA A 16 14.42 30.50 22.25
C ALA A 16 13.29 29.83 23.04
N THR A 17 12.70 30.62 23.93
CA THR A 17 11.36 30.44 24.48
C THR A 17 10.33 30.78 23.40
N GLY A 18 9.46 29.81 23.06
CA GLY A 18 8.29 30.01 22.22
C GLY A 18 7.10 29.32 22.85
N SER A 19 6.70 29.81 24.02
CA SER A 19 5.39 29.52 24.61
C SER A 19 4.35 30.28 23.80
N SER A 20 3.41 29.56 23.17
CA SER A 20 2.12 30.13 22.81
C SER A 20 1.05 29.21 23.38
N GLU A 21 0.54 29.63 24.53
CA GLU A 21 -0.69 29.15 25.14
C GLU A 21 -1.85 29.37 24.14
N GLY A 22 -2.24 28.29 23.47
CA GLY A 22 -3.51 28.21 22.75
C GLY A 22 -4.51 27.48 23.63
N SER A 23 -5.38 28.22 24.31
CA SER A 23 -6.50 27.67 25.08
C SER A 23 -7.47 26.93 24.14
N ILE A 24 -7.36 25.62 24.05
CA ILE A 24 -8.35 24.77 23.37
C ILE A 24 -9.56 24.62 24.29
N THR A 25 -10.61 25.41 24.03
CA THR A 25 -11.92 25.21 24.65
C THR A 25 -12.52 23.89 24.16
N ILE A 26 -12.59 22.89 25.04
CA ILE A 26 -13.27 21.62 24.80
C ILE A 26 -14.78 21.88 24.81
N VAL A 27 -15.41 21.94 23.64
CA VAL A 27 -16.86 21.94 23.51
C VAL A 27 -17.34 20.50 23.31
N LYS A 28 -17.94 19.95 24.36
CA LYS A 28 -18.61 18.64 24.42
C LYS A 28 -19.89 18.67 23.57
N PRO A 29 -20.11 17.80 22.56
CA PRO A 29 -21.45 17.56 22.04
C PRO A 29 -22.19 16.58 22.95
N LYS A 30 -23.45 16.89 23.23
CA LYS A 30 -24.38 16.11 24.04
C LYS A 30 -24.69 14.76 23.39
N LYS A 31 -24.88 13.78 24.26
CA LYS A 31 -25.45 12.45 24.02
C LYS A 31 -26.94 12.61 23.64
N GLU A 32 -27.36 12.04 22.52
CA GLU A 32 -28.76 11.65 22.31
C GLU A 32 -28.81 10.18 21.89
N GLU A 33 -29.60 9.43 22.64
CA GLU A 33 -30.01 8.06 22.37
C GLU A 33 -31.14 8.09 21.33
N GLY A 34 -31.06 7.18 20.36
CA GLY A 34 -32.11 6.97 19.36
C GLY A 34 -32.03 5.55 18.83
N SER A 35 -32.66 4.62 19.56
CA SER A 35 -32.86 3.24 19.18
C SER A 35 -33.77 3.15 17.95
N ASN A 36 -33.42 2.35 16.94
CA ASN A 36 -34.44 1.56 16.25
C ASN A 36 -33.86 0.32 15.55
N LYS A 37 -34.38 -0.82 16.00
CA LYS A 37 -34.27 -2.17 15.48
C LYS A 37 -35.12 -2.29 14.22
N SER A 38 -34.59 -2.85 13.14
CA SER A 38 -35.41 -3.67 12.24
C SER A 38 -34.55 -4.70 11.50
N GLU A 39 -34.80 -5.97 11.81
CA GLU A 39 -34.44 -7.13 11.01
C GLU A 39 -35.24 -7.12 9.71
N SER A 40 -34.62 -7.57 8.60
CA SER A 40 -35.22 -8.52 7.65
C SER A 40 -34.16 -9.11 6.72
N LYS A 41 -34.24 -10.43 6.57
CA LYS A 41 -33.35 -11.38 5.89
C LYS A 41 -33.74 -11.50 4.37
N PRO A 42 -33.15 -12.43 3.60
CA PRO A 42 -32.24 -12.20 2.47
C PRO A 42 -32.93 -12.28 1.09
N GLN A 43 -32.32 -11.70 0.05
CA GLN A 43 -32.72 -11.97 -1.35
C GLN A 43 -31.90 -13.10 -1.97
N GLU A 44 -32.65 -14.02 -2.58
CA GLU A 44 -32.28 -15.21 -3.34
C GLU A 44 -31.43 -14.94 -4.59
N ASN A 45 -30.50 -15.85 -4.84
CA ASN A 45 -29.93 -16.15 -6.16
C ASN A 45 -31.02 -16.65 -7.13
N PRO A 46 -30.82 -16.48 -8.45
CA PRO A 46 -31.10 -17.59 -9.35
C PRO A 46 -29.84 -18.26 -9.92
N LYS A 47 -29.95 -19.59 -10.00
CA LYS A 47 -28.98 -20.59 -10.44
C LYS A 47 -28.99 -20.75 -11.97
N GLU A 48 -27.94 -21.41 -12.45
CA GLU A 48 -27.60 -21.92 -13.80
C GLU A 48 -28.79 -22.58 -14.55
N GLU A 49 -28.80 -22.79 -15.88
CA GLU A 49 -27.88 -23.59 -16.71
C GLU A 49 -28.32 -23.53 -18.22
N PRO A 50 -27.75 -24.28 -19.20
CA PRO A 50 -27.36 -23.76 -20.51
C PRO A 50 -28.16 -24.37 -21.69
N SER A 51 -27.97 -23.84 -22.90
CA SER A 51 -28.29 -24.58 -24.14
C SER A 51 -27.54 -24.02 -25.36
N GLN A 52 -26.54 -24.78 -25.83
CA GLN A 52 -26.03 -24.80 -27.20
C GLN A 52 -26.62 -26.08 -27.87
N PRO A 53 -26.28 -26.49 -29.10
CA PRO A 53 -26.07 -25.80 -30.39
C PRO A 53 -26.92 -26.43 -31.52
N SER A 54 -27.07 -25.76 -32.66
CA SER A 54 -27.26 -26.32 -34.03
C SER A 54 -27.54 -25.15 -34.98
N GLN A 55 -27.10 -25.07 -36.24
CA GLN A 55 -26.90 -26.13 -37.23
C GLN A 55 -25.95 -25.65 -38.33
N LYS A 56 -25.26 -26.64 -38.91
CA LYS A 56 -24.41 -26.64 -40.09
C LYS A 56 -25.28 -26.93 -41.32
N GLU A 57 -24.69 -26.78 -42.52
CA GLU A 57 -25.19 -27.13 -43.88
C GLU A 57 -25.56 -25.87 -44.71
N GLU A 58 -25.20 -25.71 -45.99
CA GLU A 58 -24.62 -26.64 -46.95
C GLU A 58 -23.96 -25.90 -48.13
N LYS A 59 -23.23 -26.70 -48.89
CA LYS A 59 -22.31 -26.47 -50.01
C LYS A 59 -23.04 -26.14 -51.32
N LYS A 60 -22.43 -25.34 -52.22
CA LYS A 60 -22.63 -25.49 -53.67
C LYS A 60 -21.41 -25.05 -54.50
N GLU A 61 -21.17 -25.82 -55.55
CA GLU A 61 -19.96 -25.97 -56.38
C GLU A 61 -19.66 -24.86 -57.40
N GLU A 62 -18.40 -24.90 -57.87
CA GLU A 62 -17.72 -24.19 -58.98
C GLU A 62 -18.51 -24.13 -60.32
N PRO A 63 -18.04 -23.27 -61.26
CA PRO A 63 -17.16 -23.81 -62.31
C PRO A 63 -15.87 -22.99 -62.54
N LYS A 64 -14.85 -23.74 -62.96
CA LYS A 64 -13.52 -23.33 -63.42
C LYS A 64 -13.55 -22.38 -64.61
N GLU A 65 -12.61 -21.42 -64.64
CA GLU A 65 -12.16 -20.78 -65.87
C GLU A 65 -10.63 -20.58 -65.87
N GLU A 66 -10.10 -20.52 -67.08
CA GLU A 66 -8.74 -20.85 -67.54
C GLU A 66 -7.55 -20.07 -66.97
N VAL A 67 -6.44 -20.80 -66.94
CA VAL A 67 -5.08 -20.37 -66.60
C VAL A 67 -4.49 -19.51 -67.74
N LYS A 68 -4.11 -18.27 -67.43
CA LYS A 68 -3.08 -17.52 -68.18
C LYS A 68 -1.80 -17.40 -67.33
N PRO A 69 -0.59 -17.52 -67.90
CA PRO A 69 0.65 -17.43 -67.13
C PRO A 69 0.89 -15.97 -66.70
N VAL A 70 0.95 -15.74 -65.38
CA VAL A 70 1.41 -14.47 -64.80
C VAL A 70 2.92 -14.58 -64.58
N GLU A 71 3.65 -13.56 -65.02
CA GLU A 71 5.10 -13.41 -64.89
C GLU A 71 5.60 -13.64 -63.44
N PRO A 72 6.85 -14.10 -63.25
CA PRO A 72 7.38 -14.39 -61.92
C PRO A 72 7.43 -13.12 -61.05
N ALA A 73 6.61 -13.11 -59.99
CA ALA A 73 6.65 -12.09 -58.97
C ALA A 73 8.02 -12.05 -58.28
N LYS A 74 8.60 -10.85 -58.15
CA LYS A 74 9.78 -10.60 -57.33
C LYS A 74 9.55 -11.12 -55.90
N PRO A 75 10.57 -11.67 -55.22
CA PRO A 75 10.44 -12.10 -53.83
C PRO A 75 10.02 -10.90 -52.96
N VAL A 76 8.86 -11.03 -52.33
CA VAL A 76 8.36 -10.09 -51.34
C VAL A 76 9.25 -10.23 -50.12
N ASP A 77 9.98 -9.17 -49.80
CA ASP A 77 10.80 -9.08 -48.60
C ASP A 77 9.91 -9.35 -47.38
N LYS A 78 10.28 -10.36 -46.58
CA LYS A 78 9.55 -10.71 -45.35
C LYS A 78 9.55 -9.48 -44.44
N PRO A 79 8.42 -9.08 -43.84
CA PRO A 79 8.43 -8.07 -42.79
C PRO A 79 9.42 -8.51 -41.71
N GLN A 80 10.46 -7.71 -41.47
CA GLN A 80 11.35 -7.91 -40.34
C GLN A 80 10.49 -7.93 -39.07
N GLU A 81 10.61 -8.99 -38.26
CA GLU A 81 10.02 -9.01 -36.93
C GLU A 81 10.48 -7.75 -36.18
N PRO A 82 9.56 -6.99 -35.57
CA PRO A 82 9.96 -5.85 -34.78
C PRO A 82 10.90 -6.33 -33.67
N LYS A 83 12.07 -5.69 -33.59
CA LYS A 83 13.06 -5.97 -32.53
C LYS A 83 12.34 -5.94 -31.16
N PRO A 84 12.64 -6.88 -30.25
CA PRO A 84 12.08 -6.87 -28.91
C PRO A 84 12.32 -5.49 -28.29
N VAL A 85 11.24 -4.80 -27.92
CA VAL A 85 11.34 -3.56 -27.15
C VAL A 85 11.93 -3.95 -25.80
N GLU A 86 13.18 -3.57 -25.57
CA GLU A 86 13.85 -3.74 -24.29
C GLU A 86 13.02 -2.99 -23.24
N LYS A 87 12.31 -3.74 -22.38
CA LYS A 87 11.54 -3.13 -21.28
C LYS A 87 12.55 -2.36 -20.43
N GLN A 88 12.36 -1.05 -20.31
CA GLN A 88 13.17 -0.23 -19.42
C GLN A 88 13.24 -0.90 -18.04
N GLN A 89 14.46 -1.03 -17.51
CA GLN A 89 14.67 -1.69 -16.23
C GLN A 89 13.97 -0.88 -15.14
N ARG A 90 13.01 -1.51 -14.45
CA ARG A 90 12.24 -0.89 -13.37
C ARG A 90 13.18 -0.59 -12.21
N THR A 91 13.09 0.62 -11.67
CA THR A 91 13.81 1.01 -10.44
C THR A 91 12.81 1.22 -9.30
N TRP A 92 13.29 1.17 -8.06
CA TRP A 92 12.52 1.46 -6.86
C TRP A 92 13.36 2.27 -5.88
N GLU A 93 12.72 3.23 -5.22
CA GLU A 93 13.36 4.18 -4.33
C GLU A 93 12.63 4.22 -2.99
N TYR A 94 13.41 4.15 -1.91
CA TYR A 94 12.90 4.30 -0.56
C TYR A 94 12.42 5.73 -0.32
N GLN A 95 11.16 5.88 0.09
CA GLN A 95 10.53 7.17 0.31
C GLN A 95 10.63 7.53 1.80
N GLU A 96 11.78 8.04 2.22
CA GLU A 96 12.04 8.34 3.64
C GLU A 96 11.03 9.33 4.22
N GLY A 97 10.80 10.47 3.56
CA GLY A 97 9.84 11.47 4.06
C GLY A 97 8.42 10.93 4.17
N MET A 98 7.97 10.15 3.17
CA MET A 98 6.64 9.53 3.21
C MET A 98 6.55 8.44 4.28
N THR A 99 7.63 7.72 4.54
CA THR A 99 7.72 6.72 5.61
C THR A 99 7.57 7.38 6.99
N GLN A 100 8.32 8.45 7.25
CA GLN A 100 8.21 9.20 8.51
C GLN A 100 6.82 9.81 8.70
N GLN A 101 6.24 10.37 7.63
CA GLN A 101 4.89 10.92 7.67
C GLN A 101 3.84 9.82 7.92
N LEU A 102 3.93 8.67 7.26
CA LEU A 102 3.03 7.54 7.48
C LEU A 102 3.10 7.04 8.93
N TRP A 103 4.30 6.95 9.51
CA TRP A 103 4.47 6.57 10.90
C TRP A 103 3.82 7.57 11.87
N SER A 104 4.02 8.87 11.62
CA SER A 104 3.41 9.93 12.42
C SER A 104 1.88 9.88 12.35
N GLU A 105 1.31 9.77 11.15
CA GLU A 105 -0.13 9.71 10.96
C GLU A 105 -0.76 8.43 11.53
N PHE A 106 -0.07 7.29 11.44
CA PHE A 106 -0.51 6.05 12.07
C PHE A 106 -0.61 6.21 13.59
N ASN A 107 0.39 6.80 14.23
CA ASN A 107 0.36 7.05 15.67
C ASN A 107 -0.70 8.08 16.07
N ALA A 108 -0.86 9.15 15.29
CA ALA A 108 -1.95 10.11 15.49
C ALA A 108 -3.33 9.42 15.39
N TYR A 109 -3.48 8.46 14.47
CA TYR A 109 -4.70 7.67 14.35
C TYR A 109 -4.95 6.82 15.60
N ARG A 110 -3.95 6.10 16.10
CA ARG A 110 -4.05 5.36 17.37
C ARG A 110 -4.46 6.27 18.53
N GLN A 111 -3.81 7.41 18.68
CA GLN A 111 -4.13 8.40 19.71
C GLN A 111 -5.56 8.94 19.59
N SER A 112 -6.05 9.17 18.37
CA SER A 112 -7.44 9.59 18.13
C SER A 112 -8.48 8.55 18.58
N LYS A 113 -8.07 7.30 18.75
CA LYS A 113 -8.89 6.19 19.26
C LYS A 113 -8.68 5.91 20.74
N GLY A 114 -7.90 6.74 21.44
CA GLY A 114 -7.59 6.57 22.86
C GLY A 114 -6.49 5.54 23.14
N LEU A 115 -5.74 5.12 22.13
CA LEU A 115 -4.61 4.20 22.27
C LEU A 115 -3.28 4.95 22.40
N ASN A 116 -2.28 4.27 22.94
CA ASN A 116 -0.92 4.80 22.99
C ASN A 116 -0.29 4.84 21.59
N ALA A 117 0.54 5.86 21.37
CA ALA A 117 1.49 5.84 20.26
C ALA A 117 2.51 4.71 20.47
N LEU A 118 2.92 4.09 19.38
CA LEU A 118 3.92 3.03 19.36
C LEU A 118 5.32 3.62 19.32
N ASN A 119 6.25 2.90 19.92
CA ASN A 119 7.68 3.20 19.81
C ASN A 119 8.19 2.78 18.43
N TRP A 120 8.97 3.64 17.79
CA TRP A 120 9.68 3.27 16.56
C TRP A 120 10.82 2.30 16.89
N SER A 121 10.79 1.12 16.28
CA SER A 121 11.77 0.07 16.51
C SER A 121 12.83 0.07 15.41
N GLY A 122 13.90 0.84 15.64
CA GLY A 122 14.94 1.12 14.65
C GLY A 122 15.79 -0.08 14.21
N GLY A 123 15.88 -1.13 15.03
CA GLY A 123 16.64 -2.35 14.71
C GLY A 123 15.77 -3.43 14.08
N LYS A 124 14.82 -3.95 14.85
CA LYS A 124 14.06 -5.15 14.52
C LYS A 124 13.04 -4.92 13.39
N TYR A 125 12.05 -4.06 13.61
CA TYR A 125 10.97 -3.87 12.64
C TYR A 125 11.37 -2.92 11.50
N ALA A 126 12.17 -1.88 11.74
CA ALA A 126 12.56 -0.95 10.67
C ALA A 126 13.38 -1.64 9.58
N GLY A 127 14.36 -2.48 9.95
CA GLY A 127 15.12 -3.27 8.97
C GLY A 127 14.24 -4.26 8.20
N TRP A 128 13.38 -4.97 8.93
CA TRP A 128 12.49 -5.97 8.33
C TRP A 128 11.45 -5.34 7.39
N THR A 129 10.74 -4.30 7.82
CA THR A 129 9.72 -3.62 7.01
C THR A 129 10.32 -2.98 5.77
N LYS A 130 11.51 -2.37 5.88
CA LYS A 130 12.24 -1.81 4.73
C LYS A 130 12.59 -2.88 3.71
N THR A 131 13.15 -4.01 4.16
CA THR A 131 13.49 -5.14 3.28
C THR A 131 12.25 -5.72 2.59
N HIS A 132 11.20 -5.99 3.36
CA HIS A 132 9.96 -6.57 2.83
C HIS A 132 9.26 -5.63 1.84
N CYS A 133 9.22 -4.33 2.13
CA CYS A 133 8.66 -3.34 1.23
C CYS A 133 9.45 -3.23 -0.08
N GLU A 134 10.78 -3.30 -0.02
CA GLU A 134 11.63 -3.35 -1.20
C GLU A 134 11.37 -4.62 -2.03
N GLU A 135 11.19 -5.77 -1.39
CA GLU A 135 10.86 -7.02 -2.08
C GLU A 135 9.50 -6.95 -2.79
N MET A 136 8.50 -6.29 -2.19
CA MET A 136 7.22 -6.02 -2.85
C MET A 136 7.41 -5.13 -4.09
N ALA A 137 8.25 -4.10 -4.00
CA ALA A 137 8.57 -3.25 -5.14
C ALA A 137 9.29 -4.02 -6.27
N LYS A 138 10.26 -4.87 -5.91
CA LYS A 138 10.99 -5.76 -6.84
C LYS A 138 10.08 -6.74 -7.57
N LYS A 139 9.08 -7.27 -6.87
CA LYS A 139 8.13 -8.28 -7.39
C LYS A 139 6.86 -7.66 -7.97
N GLU A 140 6.72 -6.34 -7.88
CA GLU A 140 5.59 -5.60 -8.42
C GLU A 140 4.24 -6.04 -7.82
N THR A 141 4.23 -6.52 -6.58
CA THR A 141 3.05 -7.07 -5.93
C THR A 141 3.12 -6.93 -4.42
N SER A 142 1.96 -6.89 -3.76
CA SER A 142 1.85 -6.86 -2.31
C SER A 142 1.53 -8.25 -1.78
N PHE A 143 2.26 -8.69 -0.78
CA PHE A 143 2.04 -9.98 -0.15
C PHE A 143 2.49 -9.95 1.31
N HIS A 144 1.77 -10.70 2.16
CA HIS A 144 2.18 -10.90 3.54
C HIS A 144 3.31 -11.93 3.62
N LYS A 145 4.15 -11.81 4.63
CA LYS A 145 5.15 -12.83 5.00
C LYS A 145 4.90 -13.35 6.40
N SER A 146 5.37 -14.55 6.72
CA SER A 146 5.46 -14.91 8.13
C SER A 146 6.55 -14.03 8.76
N TYR A 147 6.18 -13.29 9.80
CA TYR A 147 7.13 -12.62 10.68
C TYR A 147 6.93 -13.21 12.08
N PRO A 148 7.82 -14.11 12.55
CA PRO A 148 7.54 -14.92 13.74
C PRO A 148 7.28 -14.12 15.01
N GLU A 149 7.80 -12.90 15.08
CA GLU A 149 7.79 -12.07 16.28
C GLU A 149 6.87 -10.84 16.14
N GLY A 150 5.92 -10.87 15.20
CA GLY A 150 5.02 -9.74 14.99
C GLY A 150 4.02 -9.86 13.86
N GLY A 151 3.27 -8.78 13.69
CA GLY A 151 2.23 -8.62 12.67
C GLY A 151 2.66 -7.69 11.55
N GLN A 152 1.86 -7.68 10.49
CA GLN A 152 2.01 -6.69 9.42
C GLN A 152 0.68 -6.33 8.76
N VAL A 153 0.65 -5.13 8.21
CA VAL A 153 -0.26 -4.74 7.14
C VAL A 153 0.56 -4.28 5.95
N VAL A 154 0.16 -4.68 4.74
CA VAL A 154 0.86 -4.38 3.50
C VAL A 154 -0.09 -3.93 2.42
N GLY A 155 0.41 -3.20 1.44
CA GLY A 155 -0.34 -2.90 0.23
C GLY A 155 0.52 -2.24 -0.83
N LEU A 156 -0.12 -1.99 -1.97
CA LEU A 156 0.43 -1.22 -3.06
C LEU A 156 -0.65 -0.32 -3.67
N ASN A 157 -0.24 0.81 -4.25
CA ASN A 157 -1.16 1.71 -4.95
C ASN A 157 -0.44 2.54 -6.02
N GLY A 158 -0.97 2.53 -7.25
CA GLY A 158 -0.48 3.30 -8.39
C GLY A 158 -1.26 4.59 -8.69
N THR A 159 -2.13 5.02 -7.78
CA THR A 159 -2.94 6.24 -7.97
C THR A 159 -2.04 7.48 -8.05
N LYS A 160 -2.40 8.43 -8.92
CA LYS A 160 -1.67 9.72 -8.98
C LYS A 160 -1.78 10.46 -7.63
N ASN A 161 -0.72 11.18 -7.27
CA ASN A 161 -0.65 12.01 -6.05
C ASN A 161 -0.87 11.19 -4.77
N MET A 162 -0.22 10.03 -4.65
CA MET A 162 -0.16 9.29 -3.39
C MET A 162 0.47 10.14 -2.28
N SER A 163 -0.03 9.93 -1.06
CA SER A 163 0.47 10.54 0.16
C SER A 163 0.37 9.52 1.30
N ALA A 164 1.09 9.77 2.40
CA ALA A 164 0.98 8.98 3.62
C ALA A 164 -0.47 8.82 4.09
N SER A 165 -1.25 9.90 4.09
CA SER A 165 -2.67 9.88 4.46
C SER A 165 -3.53 8.99 3.59
N LYS A 166 -3.28 8.96 2.28
CA LYS A 166 -4.00 8.03 1.38
C LYS A 166 -3.61 6.57 1.63
N ILE A 167 -2.35 6.29 1.97
CA ILE A 167 -1.90 4.96 2.37
C ILE A 167 -2.63 4.52 3.64
N LEU A 168 -2.58 5.35 4.69
CA LEU A 168 -3.22 5.06 5.96
C LEU A 168 -4.74 4.88 5.81
N GLN A 169 -5.39 5.73 5.00
CA GLN A 169 -6.81 5.60 4.71
C GLN A 169 -7.13 4.27 4.00
N GLY A 170 -6.25 3.80 3.11
CA GLY A 170 -6.38 2.47 2.49
C GLY A 170 -6.41 1.35 3.52
N PHE A 171 -5.56 1.42 4.55
CA PHE A 171 -5.59 0.46 5.65
C PHE A 171 -6.86 0.59 6.51
N LYS A 172 -7.26 1.82 6.87
CA LYS A 172 -8.48 2.07 7.64
C LYS A 172 -9.75 1.57 6.96
N ASN A 173 -9.79 1.59 5.63
CA ASN A 173 -10.93 1.10 4.86
C ASN A 173 -11.03 -0.43 4.81
N SER A 174 -9.99 -1.16 5.22
CA SER A 174 -9.99 -2.62 5.32
C SER A 174 -10.23 -3.02 6.78
N PRO A 175 -11.37 -3.65 7.14
CA PRO A 175 -11.67 -3.99 8.53
C PRO A 175 -10.59 -4.84 9.22
N ALA A 176 -9.94 -5.75 8.48
CA ALA A 176 -8.86 -6.58 9.02
C ALA A 176 -7.58 -5.76 9.29
N HIS A 177 -7.22 -4.84 8.39
CA HIS A 177 -6.06 -3.98 8.60
C HIS A 177 -6.32 -2.96 9.70
N ASP A 178 -7.49 -2.32 9.71
CA ASP A 178 -7.87 -1.34 10.73
C ASP A 178 -7.84 -1.94 12.13
N ARG A 179 -8.37 -3.16 12.30
CA ARG A 179 -8.28 -3.89 13.58
C ARG A 179 -6.84 -4.10 14.02
N ASN A 180 -5.95 -4.54 13.12
CA ASN A 180 -4.55 -4.74 13.48
C ASN A 180 -3.82 -3.43 13.80
N LEU A 181 -4.15 -2.33 13.11
CA LEU A 181 -3.60 -1.01 13.42
C LEU A 181 -4.06 -0.48 14.78
N LEU A 182 -5.24 -0.91 15.26
CA LEU A 182 -5.85 -0.48 16.52
C LEU A 182 -5.78 -1.54 17.61
N ASP A 183 -5.00 -2.58 17.41
CA ASP A 183 -4.72 -3.57 18.43
C ASP A 183 -4.05 -2.89 19.64
N ASP A 184 -4.57 -3.12 20.84
CA ASP A 184 -4.12 -2.47 22.06
C ASP A 184 -2.93 -3.18 22.72
N GLU A 185 -2.61 -4.41 22.28
CA GLU A 185 -1.45 -5.17 22.75
C GLU A 185 -0.14 -4.76 22.07
N ILE A 186 -0.21 -4.09 20.92
CA ILE A 186 0.97 -3.65 20.19
C ILE A 186 1.55 -2.36 20.82
N THR A 187 2.87 -2.32 20.99
CA THR A 187 3.61 -1.26 21.71
C THR A 187 4.80 -0.72 20.92
N GLU A 188 5.29 -1.46 19.93
CA GLU A 188 6.39 -1.07 19.06
C GLU A 188 6.16 -1.50 17.61
N GLY A 189 6.81 -0.81 16.69
CA GLY A 189 6.75 -1.17 15.27
C GLY A 189 7.59 -0.26 14.40
N ALA A 190 7.43 -0.41 13.10
CA ALA A 190 8.01 0.47 12.10
C ALA A 190 7.19 0.39 10.80
N CYS A 191 7.48 1.28 9.85
CA CYS A 191 6.93 1.20 8.51
C CYS A 191 7.98 1.49 7.44
N ALA A 192 7.65 1.19 6.20
CA ALA A 192 8.45 1.53 5.03
C ALA A 192 7.56 1.82 3.83
N VAL A 193 8.01 2.75 3.00
CA VAL A 193 7.39 3.07 1.72
C VAL A 193 8.45 3.05 0.63
N TYR A 194 8.17 2.36 -0.47
CA TYR A 194 8.96 2.41 -1.70
C TYR A 194 8.09 2.91 -2.85
N LYS A 195 8.70 3.62 -3.79
CA LYS A 195 8.06 4.04 -5.04
C LYS A 195 8.88 3.52 -6.21
N ASP A 196 8.24 2.91 -7.19
CA ASP A 196 8.93 2.50 -8.41
C ASP A 196 8.90 3.55 -9.53
N SER A 197 9.68 3.30 -10.57
CA SER A 197 9.78 4.15 -11.77
C SER A 197 8.45 4.35 -12.50
N ASN A 198 7.46 3.47 -12.28
CA ASN A 198 6.12 3.59 -12.84
C ASN A 198 5.16 4.38 -11.93
N GLY A 199 5.65 4.86 -10.79
CA GLY A 199 4.87 5.64 -9.82
C GLY A 199 4.00 4.79 -8.90
N VAL A 200 4.18 3.47 -8.85
CA VAL A 200 3.49 2.61 -7.88
C VAL A 200 4.20 2.69 -6.54
N TYR A 201 3.42 2.91 -5.49
CA TYR A 201 3.89 2.91 -4.12
C TYR A 201 3.61 1.55 -3.49
N TYR A 202 4.59 1.02 -2.78
CA TYR A 202 4.51 -0.18 -1.95
C TYR A 202 4.72 0.25 -0.52
N PHE A 203 4.01 -0.37 0.41
CA PHE A 203 4.04 0.07 1.80
C PHE A 203 3.78 -1.09 2.76
N THR A 204 4.55 -1.09 3.85
CA THR A 204 4.49 -2.09 4.92
C THR A 204 4.47 -1.36 6.25
N ILE A 205 3.58 -1.77 7.16
CA ILE A 205 3.68 -1.45 8.59
C ILE A 205 3.82 -2.78 9.33
N GLY A 206 4.84 -2.90 10.17
CA GLY A 206 5.08 -4.07 11.02
C GLY A 206 5.12 -3.67 12.49
N PHE A 207 4.66 -4.55 13.37
CA PHE A 207 4.50 -4.29 14.81
C PHE A 207 4.64 -5.58 15.62
N ASN A 208 4.89 -5.46 16.92
CA ASN A 208 5.02 -6.61 17.82
C ASN A 208 3.70 -7.34 18.06
N TYR A 209 3.79 -8.65 18.28
CA TYR A 209 2.76 -9.51 18.85
C TYR A 209 3.42 -10.43 19.89
#